data_AF-A0A661Z8F7-F1
#
_entry.id   AF-A0A661Z8F7-F1
#
_cell.length_a   1.000
_cell.length_b   1.000
_cell.length_c   1.000
_cell.angle_alpha   90.00
_cell.angle_beta   90.00
_cell.angle_gamma   90.00
#
_symmetry.space_group_name_H-M   'P 1'
#
loop_
_entity.id
_entity.type
_entity.pdbx_description
1 polymer ?
#
loop_
_entity_poly.entity_id
_entity_poly.type
_entity_poly.pdbx_seq_one_letter_code
_entity_poly.pdbx_strand_id
1 'polypeptide(L)'
;MNKKKYKILIISLLILLSTKAISQEKLNFAYVDSTTYNCYLQKDWQNLIKLSKQALKQNIDYYYLRMRIGIAYYERKQFIKAIPYFTKAIEFNNDTIAIEYLYYSYIFSGQYFKARLFAHKQDSLINKKLSKNDKPNSLFFDYQYAKNTNSQPITFEQDVYDQDIATNERYFDFGLTRLTTDRTYLTFSFARYTNITTHYHQDLFNENNNELFDVSQTFIYGGALIHLTKNFNLASYTNFIFGKKTNQNNLKTRNTPQPQPYQQQNERYLIPINYNYLQYNFNNFKAELGVCGTRIDSNLMYYPNLNITYYPLNNNRLEFNAGIEYLNNPRLSENFTKPVYSFGISVILFKKLTLFANYKLINSKNYIEQNGFVFFNGDLINNKFLIESTLSFKHFGLFARYQYINLTNTYFYNFITTTNNYNNQTILGGIKWNF
;
A
#
# COMPACT_ATOMS: atom_id res chain seq x y z
N MET A 1 -26.99 -7.13 70.77
CA MET A 1 -26.87 -7.29 69.30
C MET A 1 -27.16 -5.95 68.61
N ASN A 2 -26.25 -5.47 67.77
CA ASN A 2 -26.13 -4.05 67.38
C ASN A 2 -27.15 -3.58 66.34
N LYS A 3 -27.97 -2.57 66.70
CA LYS A 3 -28.92 -1.86 65.80
C LYS A 3 -28.27 -1.34 64.49
N LYS A 4 -26.95 -1.14 64.47
CA LYS A 4 -26.17 -0.77 63.26
C LYS A 4 -26.14 -1.88 62.20
N LYS A 5 -26.16 -3.17 62.58
CA LYS A 5 -26.11 -4.28 61.62
C LYS A 5 -27.40 -4.40 60.80
N TYR A 6 -28.56 -4.17 61.40
CA TYR A 6 -29.85 -4.19 60.70
C TYR A 6 -30.02 -3.02 59.73
N LYS A 7 -29.49 -1.82 60.05
CA LYS A 7 -29.51 -0.69 59.12
C LYS A 7 -28.67 -0.96 57.87
N ILE A 8 -27.48 -1.54 58.02
CA ILE A 8 -26.64 -1.90 56.87
C ILE A 8 -27.33 -2.97 56.03
N LEU A 9 -27.94 -3.98 56.66
CA LEU A 9 -28.63 -5.07 55.96
C LEU A 9 -29.87 -4.59 55.19
N ILE A 10 -30.64 -3.67 55.78
CA ILE A 10 -31.81 -3.03 55.15
C ILE A 10 -31.40 -2.11 54.00
N ILE A 11 -30.30 -1.36 54.14
CA ILE A 11 -29.76 -0.51 53.06
C ILE A 11 -29.26 -1.38 51.90
N SER A 12 -28.55 -2.49 52.16
CA SER A 12 -28.16 -3.43 51.10
C SER A 12 -29.36 -4.10 50.43
N LEU A 13 -30.42 -4.41 51.18
CA LEU A 13 -31.65 -4.98 50.63
C LEU A 13 -32.41 -3.98 49.75
N LEU A 14 -32.44 -2.69 50.14
CA LEU A 14 -33.04 -1.60 49.37
C LEU A 14 -32.23 -1.25 48.10
N ILE A 15 -30.90 -1.40 48.13
CA ILE A 15 -30.03 -1.26 46.94
C ILE A 15 -30.26 -2.42 45.96
N LEU A 16 -30.51 -3.63 46.45
CA LEU A 16 -30.91 -4.78 45.61
C LEU A 16 -32.32 -4.62 45.01
N LEU A 17 -33.27 -4.08 45.77
CA LEU A 17 -34.65 -3.81 45.33
C LEU A 17 -34.79 -2.61 44.38
N SER A 18 -33.79 -1.72 44.31
CA SER A 18 -33.79 -0.54 43.43
C SER A 18 -33.11 -0.77 42.08
N THR A 19 -32.61 -1.99 41.83
CA THR A 19 -32.39 -2.41 40.44
C THR A 19 -33.76 -2.57 39.79
N LYS A 20 -34.25 -1.49 39.17
CA LYS A 20 -35.29 -1.59 38.17
C LYS A 20 -34.78 -2.59 37.15
N ALA A 21 -35.27 -3.83 37.23
CA ALA A 21 -35.29 -4.73 36.11
C ALA A 21 -36.01 -3.95 35.01
N ILE A 22 -35.24 -3.30 34.15
CA ILE A 22 -35.72 -2.90 32.85
C ILE A 22 -35.99 -4.23 32.18
N SER A 23 -37.21 -4.75 32.39
CA SER A 23 -37.77 -5.76 31.53
C SER A 23 -37.65 -5.15 30.14
N GLN A 24 -36.63 -5.58 29.39
CA GLN A 24 -36.53 -5.22 27.99
C GLN A 24 -37.80 -5.81 27.40
N GLU A 25 -38.74 -4.96 26.99
CA GLU A 25 -39.94 -5.42 26.31
C GLU A 25 -39.51 -6.43 25.25
N LYS A 26 -39.98 -7.66 25.43
CA LYS A 26 -39.64 -8.73 24.52
C LYS A 26 -40.30 -8.36 23.20
N LEU A 27 -39.47 -8.04 22.23
CA LEU A 27 -39.92 -7.75 20.89
C LEU A 27 -40.65 -8.98 20.37
N ASN A 28 -41.71 -8.78 19.62
CA ASN A 28 -42.38 -9.87 18.91
C ASN A 28 -42.24 -9.66 17.41
N PHE A 29 -42.42 -10.75 16.65
CA PHE A 29 -42.26 -10.74 15.20
C PHE A 29 -43.12 -9.67 14.52
N ALA A 30 -44.41 -9.57 14.87
CA ALA A 30 -45.35 -8.66 14.22
C ALA A 30 -44.97 -7.18 14.42
N TYR A 31 -44.57 -6.81 15.64
CA TYR A 31 -44.08 -5.47 15.94
C TYR A 31 -42.79 -5.16 15.17
N VAL A 32 -41.83 -6.09 15.16
CA VAL A 32 -40.57 -5.90 14.44
C VAL A 32 -40.81 -5.78 12.93
N ASP A 33 -41.64 -6.66 12.35
CA ASP A 33 -41.92 -6.64 10.91
C ASP A 33 -42.60 -5.35 10.48
N SER A 34 -43.73 -4.99 11.11
CA SER A 34 -44.47 -3.77 10.79
C SER A 34 -43.63 -2.51 10.99
N THR A 35 -42.90 -2.41 12.10
CA THR A 35 -42.12 -1.21 12.42
C THR A 35 -40.89 -1.08 11.51
N THR A 36 -40.15 -2.17 11.26
CA THR A 36 -39.00 -2.12 10.35
C THR A 36 -39.41 -1.89 8.90
N TYR A 37 -40.58 -2.38 8.49
CA TYR A 37 -41.16 -2.07 7.19
C TYR A 37 -41.55 -0.60 7.08
N ASN A 38 -42.19 -0.03 8.09
CA ASN A 38 -42.51 1.40 8.10
C ASN A 38 -41.24 2.27 8.05
N CYS A 39 -40.21 1.94 8.85
CA CYS A 39 -38.91 2.61 8.76
C CYS A 39 -38.31 2.49 7.35
N TYR A 40 -38.47 1.34 6.69
CA TYR A 40 -37.99 1.15 5.30
C TYR A 40 -38.70 2.08 4.32
N LEU A 41 -40.04 2.16 4.38
CA LEU A 41 -40.84 3.05 3.52
C LEU A 41 -40.48 4.52 3.75
N GLN A 42 -40.25 4.91 5.00
CA GLN A 42 -39.85 6.26 5.38
C GLN A 42 -38.36 6.54 5.13
N LYS A 43 -37.58 5.54 4.69
CA LYS A 43 -36.12 5.59 4.55
C LYS A 43 -35.40 5.97 5.86
N ASP A 44 -36.01 5.67 6.99
CA ASP A 44 -35.42 5.82 8.32
C ASP A 44 -34.46 4.67 8.61
N TRP A 45 -33.33 4.69 7.90
CA TRP A 45 -32.31 3.66 7.98
C TRP A 45 -31.70 3.53 9.36
N GLN A 46 -31.65 4.62 10.14
CA GLN A 46 -31.05 4.61 11.47
C GLN A 46 -31.91 3.82 12.46
N ASN A 47 -33.20 4.13 12.53
CA ASN A 47 -34.10 3.40 13.43
C ASN A 47 -34.34 1.97 12.95
N LEU A 48 -34.43 1.74 11.63
CA LEU A 48 -34.48 0.39 11.06
C LEU A 48 -33.31 -0.46 11.56
N ILE A 49 -32.06 0.02 11.39
CA ILE A 49 -30.86 -0.72 11.81
C ILE A 49 -30.86 -0.94 13.32
N LYS A 50 -31.24 0.08 14.11
CA LYS A 50 -31.26 0.01 15.58
C LYS A 50 -32.24 -1.06 16.07
N LEU A 51 -33.51 -0.98 15.66
CA LEU A 51 -34.56 -1.91 16.05
C LEU A 51 -34.23 -3.34 15.56
N SER A 52 -33.79 -3.47 14.31
CA SER A 52 -33.49 -4.78 13.75
C SER A 52 -32.32 -5.47 14.45
N LYS A 53 -31.29 -4.72 14.89
CA LYS A 53 -30.21 -5.30 15.71
C LYS A 53 -30.69 -5.75 17.07
N GLN A 54 -31.65 -5.05 17.69
CA GLN A 54 -32.27 -5.49 18.94
C GLN A 54 -33.08 -6.76 18.72
N ALA A 55 -33.87 -6.82 17.64
CA ALA A 55 -34.64 -8.00 17.25
C ALA A 55 -33.75 -9.23 17.03
N LEU A 56 -32.65 -9.08 16.29
CA LEU A 56 -31.68 -10.16 16.07
C LEU A 56 -31.05 -10.69 17.37
N LYS A 57 -30.79 -9.81 18.36
CA LYS A 57 -30.31 -10.23 19.68
C LYS A 57 -31.35 -11.04 20.47
N GLN A 58 -32.62 -10.87 20.14
CA GLN A 58 -33.74 -11.62 20.73
C GLN A 58 -34.17 -12.81 19.85
N ASN A 59 -33.31 -13.25 18.90
CA ASN A 59 -33.54 -14.36 17.98
C ASN A 59 -34.75 -14.18 17.04
N ILE A 60 -35.17 -12.93 16.80
CA ILE A 60 -36.14 -12.61 15.74
C ILE A 60 -35.35 -12.38 14.46
N ASP A 61 -35.24 -13.43 13.65
CA ASP A 61 -34.42 -13.43 12.43
C ASP A 61 -35.18 -14.11 11.28
N TYR A 62 -35.42 -13.36 10.21
CA TYR A 62 -36.16 -13.82 9.04
C TYR A 62 -35.72 -13.04 7.79
N TYR A 63 -36.07 -13.57 6.63
CA TYR A 63 -35.66 -13.07 5.32
C TYR A 63 -35.82 -11.54 5.14
N TYR A 64 -37.04 -11.02 5.31
CA TYR A 64 -37.32 -9.60 5.09
C TYR A 64 -36.60 -8.68 6.07
N LEU A 65 -36.39 -9.11 7.33
CA LEU A 65 -35.59 -8.36 8.28
C LEU A 65 -34.14 -8.23 7.80
N ARG A 66 -33.53 -9.35 7.37
CA ARG A 66 -32.17 -9.35 6.83
C ARG A 66 -32.05 -8.48 5.58
N MET A 67 -33.01 -8.58 4.65
CA MET A 67 -33.05 -7.74 3.46
C MET A 67 -33.13 -6.25 3.80
N ARG A 68 -34.07 -5.85 4.67
CA ARG A 68 -34.25 -4.45 5.09
C ARG A 68 -33.01 -3.89 5.77
N ILE A 69 -32.35 -4.66 6.65
CA ILE A 69 -31.09 -4.22 7.28
C ILE A 69 -29.98 -4.06 6.23
N GLY A 70 -29.86 -5.02 5.32
CA GLY A 70 -28.89 -4.99 4.23
C GLY A 70 -29.07 -3.73 3.38
N ILE A 71 -30.30 -3.45 2.93
CA ILE A 71 -30.64 -2.27 2.14
C ILE A 71 -30.37 -0.99 2.94
N ALA A 72 -30.76 -0.92 4.21
CA ALA A 72 -30.47 0.23 5.06
C ALA A 72 -28.96 0.53 5.15
N TYR A 73 -28.12 -0.49 5.31
CA TYR A 73 -26.66 -0.31 5.28
C TYR A 73 -26.14 0.10 3.90
N TYR A 74 -26.70 -0.49 2.84
CA TYR A 74 -26.35 -0.20 1.46
C TYR A 74 -26.69 1.25 1.06
N GLU A 75 -27.88 1.74 1.45
CA GLU A 75 -28.31 3.11 1.21
C GLU A 75 -27.44 4.11 1.97
N ARG A 76 -27.01 3.75 3.19
CA ARG A 76 -26.01 4.50 3.97
C ARG A 76 -24.56 4.35 3.44
N LYS A 77 -24.35 3.67 2.31
CA LYS A 77 -23.05 3.41 1.67
C LYS A 77 -22.05 2.65 2.54
N GLN A 78 -22.56 1.91 3.53
CA GLN A 78 -21.77 1.05 4.43
C GLN A 78 -21.76 -0.38 3.89
N PHE A 79 -21.24 -0.55 2.67
CA PHE A 79 -21.34 -1.79 1.90
C PHE A 79 -20.70 -2.99 2.60
N ILE A 80 -19.59 -2.80 3.32
CA ILE A 80 -18.96 -3.87 4.12
C ILE A 80 -19.93 -4.43 5.17
N LYS A 81 -20.72 -3.55 5.81
CA LYS A 81 -21.72 -3.96 6.82
C LYS A 81 -22.94 -4.61 6.20
N ALA A 82 -23.29 -4.27 4.95
CA ALA A 82 -24.44 -4.85 4.26
C ALA A 82 -24.23 -6.32 3.87
N ILE A 83 -23.00 -6.69 3.47
CA ILE A 83 -22.61 -8.04 3.02
C ILE A 83 -23.14 -9.18 3.90
N PRO A 84 -22.90 -9.21 5.24
CA PRO A 84 -23.38 -10.32 6.07
C PRO A 84 -24.90 -10.44 6.12
N TYR A 85 -25.64 -9.34 5.97
CA TYR A 85 -27.11 -9.38 5.96
C TYR A 85 -27.65 -9.93 4.65
N PHE A 86 -27.10 -9.51 3.50
CA PHE A 86 -27.49 -10.09 2.21
C PHE A 86 -27.05 -11.55 2.09
N THR A 87 -25.88 -11.91 2.63
CA THR A 87 -25.44 -13.32 2.69
C THR A 87 -26.46 -14.16 3.46
N LYS A 88 -26.89 -13.69 4.64
CA LYS A 88 -27.92 -14.38 5.43
C LYS A 88 -29.30 -14.39 4.77
N ALA A 89 -29.69 -13.32 4.05
CA ALA A 89 -30.93 -13.30 3.29
C ALA A 89 -30.96 -14.39 2.20
N ILE A 90 -29.84 -14.57 1.48
CA ILE A 90 -29.69 -15.63 0.46
C ILE A 90 -29.79 -17.03 1.07
N GLU A 91 -29.27 -17.23 2.29
CA GLU A 91 -29.43 -18.49 3.01
C GLU A 91 -30.89 -18.81 3.35
N PHE A 92 -31.72 -17.79 3.65
CA PHE A 92 -33.16 -17.98 3.88
C PHE A 92 -33.92 -18.22 2.58
N ASN A 93 -33.60 -17.45 1.54
CA ASN A 93 -34.22 -17.56 0.23
C ASN A 93 -33.25 -17.06 -0.83
N ASN A 94 -32.98 -17.87 -1.85
CA ASN A 94 -32.06 -17.58 -2.95
C ASN A 94 -32.66 -16.60 -3.97
N ASP A 95 -33.14 -15.45 -3.49
CA ASP A 95 -33.77 -14.40 -4.28
C ASP A 95 -32.74 -13.63 -5.12
N THR A 96 -33.09 -13.36 -6.38
CA THR A 96 -32.24 -12.62 -7.33
C THR A 96 -31.92 -11.21 -6.83
N ILE A 97 -32.85 -10.57 -6.11
CA ILE A 97 -32.63 -9.23 -5.55
C ILE A 97 -31.52 -9.26 -4.49
N ALA A 98 -31.55 -10.24 -3.58
CA ALA A 98 -30.53 -10.39 -2.53
C ALA A 98 -29.15 -10.68 -3.15
N ILE A 99 -29.10 -11.51 -4.19
CA ILE A 99 -27.88 -11.81 -4.97
C ILE A 99 -27.30 -10.53 -5.58
N GLU A 100 -28.13 -9.71 -6.24
CA GLU A 100 -27.69 -8.48 -6.88
C GLU A 100 -27.14 -7.47 -5.87
N TYR A 101 -27.82 -7.29 -4.74
CA TYR A 101 -27.33 -6.44 -3.66
C TYR A 101 -26.01 -6.94 -3.06
N LEU A 102 -25.84 -8.26 -2.88
CA LEU A 102 -24.59 -8.82 -2.38
C LEU A 102 -23.44 -8.60 -3.36
N TYR A 103 -23.68 -8.84 -4.66
CA TYR A 103 -22.70 -8.58 -5.72
C TYR A 103 -22.24 -7.13 -5.71
N TYR A 104 -23.16 -6.17 -5.76
CA TYR A 104 -22.79 -4.75 -5.75
C TYR A 104 -22.21 -4.28 -4.42
N SER A 105 -22.58 -4.90 -3.30
CA SER A 105 -21.92 -4.64 -2.02
C SER A 105 -20.45 -5.05 -2.06
N TYR A 106 -20.10 -6.16 -2.72
CA TYR A 106 -18.70 -6.51 -2.96
C TYR A 106 -18.00 -5.50 -3.88
N ILE A 107 -18.62 -5.09 -4.99
CA ILE A 107 -18.06 -4.10 -5.92
C ILE A 107 -17.79 -2.76 -5.21
N PHE A 108 -18.79 -2.20 -4.53
CA PHE A 108 -18.68 -0.87 -3.92
C PHE A 108 -17.88 -0.85 -2.60
N SER A 109 -17.50 -2.01 -2.09
CA SER A 109 -16.49 -2.13 -1.02
C SER A 109 -15.09 -2.45 -1.54
N GLY A 110 -14.88 -2.47 -2.87
CA GLY A 110 -13.60 -2.79 -3.50
C GLY A 110 -13.21 -4.27 -3.42
N GLN A 111 -14.14 -5.17 -3.08
CA GLN A 111 -13.92 -6.62 -2.99
C GLN A 111 -14.18 -7.31 -4.33
N TYR A 112 -13.59 -6.81 -5.41
CA TYR A 112 -13.84 -7.25 -6.80
C TYR A 112 -13.63 -8.75 -7.01
N PHE A 113 -12.59 -9.32 -6.40
CA PHE A 113 -12.36 -10.76 -6.40
C PHE A 113 -13.56 -11.56 -5.87
N LYS A 114 -14.14 -11.12 -4.74
CA LYS A 114 -15.31 -11.79 -4.15
C LYS A 114 -16.54 -11.63 -5.04
N ALA A 115 -16.71 -10.45 -5.65
CA ALA A 115 -17.79 -10.21 -6.61
C ALA A 115 -17.70 -11.17 -7.79
N ARG A 116 -16.52 -11.34 -8.39
CA ARG A 116 -16.24 -12.26 -9.51
C ARG A 116 -16.55 -13.70 -9.14
N LEU A 117 -15.94 -14.21 -8.06
CA LEU A 117 -16.19 -15.58 -7.59
C LEU A 117 -17.66 -15.82 -7.26
N PHE A 118 -18.33 -14.82 -6.70
CA PHE A 118 -19.75 -14.92 -6.37
C PHE A 118 -20.61 -14.98 -7.64
N ALA A 119 -20.34 -14.13 -8.63
CA ALA A 119 -21.05 -14.09 -9.91
C ALA A 119 -20.86 -15.38 -10.72
N HIS A 120 -19.64 -15.94 -10.77
CA HIS A 120 -19.35 -17.19 -11.47
C HIS A 120 -20.09 -18.41 -10.91
N LYS A 121 -20.47 -18.37 -9.62
CA LYS A 121 -21.27 -19.42 -8.97
C LYS A 121 -22.77 -19.30 -9.24
N GLN A 122 -23.24 -18.18 -9.79
CA GLN A 122 -24.66 -17.99 -10.08
C GLN A 122 -25.05 -18.63 -11.41
N ASP A 123 -26.35 -18.87 -11.59
CA ASP A 123 -26.91 -19.35 -12.85
C ASP A 123 -26.52 -18.47 -14.04
N SER A 124 -26.46 -19.07 -15.23
CA SER A 124 -25.90 -18.44 -16.44
C SER A 124 -26.53 -17.09 -16.81
N LEU A 125 -27.84 -16.90 -16.56
CA LEU A 125 -28.54 -15.64 -16.82
C LEU A 125 -28.12 -14.54 -15.83
N ILE A 126 -28.04 -14.87 -14.54
CA ILE A 126 -27.61 -13.94 -13.49
C ILE A 126 -26.13 -13.60 -13.69
N ASN A 127 -25.29 -14.60 -13.95
CA ASN A 127 -23.87 -14.42 -14.23
C ASN A 127 -23.65 -13.46 -15.43
N LYS A 128 -24.34 -13.64 -16.56
CA LYS A 128 -24.26 -12.72 -17.71
C LYS A 128 -24.62 -11.26 -17.35
N LYS A 129 -25.54 -11.06 -16.41
CA LYS A 129 -25.91 -9.73 -15.91
C LYS A 129 -24.79 -9.12 -15.04
N LEU A 130 -24.15 -9.93 -14.20
CA LEU A 130 -23.16 -9.48 -13.21
C LEU A 130 -21.74 -9.37 -13.79
N SER A 131 -21.27 -10.33 -14.60
CA SER A 131 -19.87 -10.48 -15.00
C SER A 131 -19.45 -9.77 -16.30
N LYS A 132 -20.20 -8.76 -16.75
CA LYS A 132 -19.97 -8.10 -18.06
C LYS A 132 -18.58 -7.48 -18.28
N ASN A 133 -17.75 -7.34 -17.24
CA ASN A 133 -16.43 -6.70 -17.29
C ASN A 133 -15.31 -7.48 -16.54
N ASP A 134 -15.44 -8.81 -16.42
CA ASP A 134 -14.66 -9.61 -15.44
C ASP A 134 -13.24 -10.07 -15.85
N LYS A 135 -12.56 -9.33 -16.74
CA LYS A 135 -11.13 -9.56 -17.01
C LYS A 135 -10.36 -8.27 -16.76
N PRO A 136 -9.90 -8.01 -15.53
CA PRO A 136 -9.08 -6.84 -15.23
C PRO A 136 -7.64 -7.08 -15.66
N ASN A 137 -7.41 -7.29 -16.95
CA ASN A 137 -6.05 -7.27 -17.47
C ASN A 137 -5.68 -5.82 -17.71
N SER A 138 -4.41 -5.51 -17.51
CA SER A 138 -3.96 -4.15 -17.74
C SER A 138 -2.52 -4.09 -18.19
N LEU A 139 -2.28 -3.25 -19.19
CA LEU A 139 -0.95 -2.77 -19.52
C LEU A 139 -0.73 -1.44 -18.81
N PHE A 140 0.49 -1.19 -18.35
CA PHE A 140 0.86 0.10 -17.78
C PHE A 140 2.21 0.57 -18.32
N PHE A 141 2.35 1.89 -18.41
CA PHE A 141 3.55 2.57 -18.86
C PHE A 141 3.74 3.83 -18.02
N ASP A 142 4.93 3.96 -17.43
CA ASP A 142 5.26 5.05 -16.52
C ASP A 142 6.61 5.68 -16.89
N TYR A 143 6.72 6.99 -16.70
CA TYR A 143 7.96 7.74 -16.86
C TYR A 143 8.18 8.66 -15.67
N GLN A 144 9.42 8.75 -15.23
CA GLN A 144 9.84 9.56 -14.10
C GLN A 144 11.08 10.37 -14.45
N TYR A 145 11.10 11.60 -13.92
CA TYR A 145 12.27 12.46 -13.86
C TYR A 145 12.49 12.92 -12.43
N ALA A 146 13.74 12.90 -11.97
CA ALA A 146 14.12 13.36 -10.65
C ALA A 146 15.29 14.36 -10.70
N LYS A 147 15.25 15.31 -9.76
CA LYS A 147 16.25 16.36 -9.62
C LYS A 147 16.66 16.49 -8.16
N ASN A 148 17.97 16.46 -7.93
CA ASN A 148 18.56 16.81 -6.65
C ASN A 148 18.69 18.32 -6.52
N THR A 149 18.28 18.84 -5.37
CA THR A 149 18.32 20.25 -4.99
C THR A 149 19.13 20.39 -3.72
N ASN A 150 19.91 21.48 -3.61
CA ASN A 150 20.89 21.69 -2.54
C ASN A 150 22.04 20.66 -2.50
N SER A 151 22.21 19.89 -3.57
CA SER A 151 23.38 19.03 -3.81
C SER A 151 24.47 19.86 -4.50
N GLN A 152 25.04 20.85 -3.83
CA GLN A 152 26.23 21.53 -4.33
C GLN A 152 27.47 20.74 -3.87
N PRO A 153 28.47 20.54 -4.75
CA PRO A 153 29.76 20.02 -4.32
C PRO A 153 30.34 21.01 -3.33
N ILE A 154 30.88 20.49 -2.24
CA ILE A 154 31.49 21.36 -1.23
C ILE A 154 32.93 21.60 -1.69
N THR A 155 33.16 22.73 -2.35
CA THR A 155 34.50 23.17 -2.75
C THR A 155 35.15 23.92 -1.60
N PHE A 156 36.19 23.33 -1.00
CA PHE A 156 37.11 24.03 -0.11
C PHE A 156 38.49 24.13 -0.76
N GLU A 157 39.16 25.27 -0.59
CA GLU A 157 40.55 25.41 -1.05
C GLU A 157 41.47 24.63 -0.10
N GLN A 158 42.25 23.68 -0.65
CA GLN A 158 43.31 22.89 0.01
C GLN A 158 42.91 21.64 0.83
N ASP A 159 41.68 21.14 0.69
CA ASP A 159 41.24 19.97 1.48
C ASP A 159 41.10 18.68 0.66
N VAL A 160 41.32 17.54 1.33
CA VAL A 160 41.05 16.21 0.76
C VAL A 160 39.56 15.91 0.89
N TYR A 161 38.88 15.66 -0.22
CA TYR A 161 37.49 15.23 -0.22
C TYR A 161 37.19 14.14 -1.24
N ASP A 162 36.19 13.31 -0.93
CA ASP A 162 35.63 12.27 -1.80
C ASP A 162 34.09 12.30 -1.67
N GLN A 163 33.40 12.61 -2.78
CA GLN A 163 31.94 12.75 -2.82
C GLN A 163 31.31 12.31 -4.15
N ASP A 164 30.28 11.46 -4.09
CA ASP A 164 29.41 11.13 -5.22
C ASP A 164 28.12 11.98 -5.24
N ILE A 165 27.80 12.58 -6.39
CA ILE A 165 26.55 13.31 -6.63
C ILE A 165 25.84 12.80 -7.88
N ALA A 166 24.63 12.25 -7.71
CA ALA A 166 23.76 11.84 -8.82
C ALA A 166 22.97 13.02 -9.39
N THR A 167 22.83 13.05 -10.72
CA THR A 167 22.04 14.05 -11.46
C THR A 167 21.34 13.40 -12.66
N ASN A 168 20.37 14.11 -13.26
CA ASN A 168 19.65 13.67 -14.46
C ASN A 168 19.01 12.27 -14.33
N GLU A 169 18.45 11.99 -13.17
CA GLU A 169 17.81 10.72 -12.86
C GLU A 169 16.53 10.55 -13.68
N ARG A 170 16.47 9.47 -14.46
CA ARG A 170 15.34 9.11 -15.31
C ARG A 170 14.96 7.67 -15.08
N TYR A 171 13.67 7.40 -15.13
CA TYR A 171 13.14 6.06 -14.99
C TYR A 171 11.99 5.85 -15.97
N PHE A 172 11.98 4.69 -16.63
CA PHE A 172 10.84 4.23 -17.42
C PHE A 172 10.44 2.83 -16.98
N ASP A 173 9.15 2.54 -17.08
CA ASP A 173 8.59 1.24 -16.76
C ASP A 173 7.48 0.87 -17.74
N PHE A 174 7.40 -0.42 -18.06
CA PHE A 174 6.31 -1.00 -18.80
C PHE A 174 6.00 -2.38 -18.24
N GLY A 175 4.72 -2.64 -18.00
CA GLY A 175 4.31 -3.92 -17.46
C GLY A 175 2.89 -4.33 -17.79
N LEU A 176 2.60 -5.56 -17.40
CA LEU A 176 1.34 -6.24 -17.59
C LEU A 176 0.89 -6.85 -16.26
N THR A 177 -0.36 -6.63 -15.92
CA THR A 177 -1.07 -7.42 -14.91
C THR A 177 -2.16 -8.22 -15.58
N ARG A 178 -2.23 -9.51 -15.31
CA ARG A 178 -3.21 -10.43 -15.90
C ARG A 178 -3.90 -11.25 -14.81
N LEU A 179 -5.22 -11.31 -14.88
CA LEU A 179 -5.99 -12.31 -14.16
C LEU A 179 -5.87 -13.65 -14.89
N THR A 180 -5.16 -14.62 -14.31
CA THR A 180 -4.89 -15.93 -14.94
C THR A 180 -5.90 -17.00 -14.55
N THR A 181 -6.40 -16.92 -13.32
CA THR A 181 -7.51 -17.71 -12.80
C THR A 181 -8.46 -16.76 -12.06
N ASP A 182 -9.63 -17.23 -11.62
CA ASP A 182 -10.53 -16.38 -10.83
C ASP A 182 -9.92 -15.86 -9.51
N ARG A 183 -8.79 -16.44 -9.07
CA ARG A 183 -8.10 -16.16 -7.80
C ARG A 183 -6.70 -15.59 -7.94
N THR A 184 -6.09 -15.66 -9.12
CA THR A 184 -4.66 -15.40 -9.29
C THR A 184 -4.42 -14.28 -10.27
N TYR A 185 -3.77 -13.23 -9.79
CA TYR A 185 -3.17 -12.19 -10.61
C TYR A 185 -1.68 -12.46 -10.78
N LEU A 186 -1.20 -12.34 -12.00
CA LEU A 186 0.24 -12.29 -12.29
C LEU A 186 0.59 -10.89 -12.77
N THR A 187 1.69 -10.36 -12.28
CA THR A 187 2.28 -9.10 -12.74
C THR A 187 3.67 -9.36 -13.27
N PHE A 188 3.99 -8.75 -14.40
CA PHE A 188 5.33 -8.72 -14.97
C PHE A 188 5.65 -7.29 -15.38
N SER A 189 6.85 -6.81 -15.08
CA SER A 189 7.30 -5.47 -15.48
C SER A 189 8.76 -5.48 -15.91
N PHE A 190 9.06 -4.60 -16.84
CA PHE A 190 10.41 -4.25 -17.24
C PHE A 190 10.60 -2.75 -17.05
N ALA A 191 11.62 -2.39 -16.28
CA ALA A 191 11.96 -1.00 -16.06
C ALA A 191 13.44 -0.72 -16.27
N ARG A 192 13.75 0.55 -16.53
CA ARG A 192 15.12 1.04 -16.67
C ARG A 192 15.26 2.35 -15.90
N TYR A 193 16.32 2.44 -15.12
CA TYR A 193 16.78 3.66 -14.49
C TYR A 193 18.12 4.07 -15.10
N THR A 194 18.32 5.38 -15.27
CA THR A 194 19.58 5.95 -15.70
C THR A 194 19.83 7.27 -14.98
N ASN A 195 21.08 7.53 -14.61
CA ASN A 195 21.51 8.81 -14.09
C ASN A 195 22.98 9.05 -14.46
N ILE A 196 23.43 10.28 -14.25
CA ILE A 196 24.84 10.66 -14.34
C ILE A 196 25.31 10.89 -12.90
N THR A 197 26.35 10.18 -12.48
CA THR A 197 27.00 10.41 -11.18
C THR A 197 28.33 11.11 -11.42
N THR A 198 28.54 12.25 -10.75
CA THR A 198 29.85 12.88 -10.68
C THR A 198 30.52 12.46 -9.38
N HIS A 199 31.70 11.86 -9.49
CA HIS A 199 32.59 11.57 -8.38
C HIS A 199 33.60 12.71 -8.27
N TYR A 200 33.56 13.42 -7.15
CA TYR A 200 34.41 14.55 -6.82
C TYR A 200 35.52 14.04 -5.90
N HIS A 201 36.76 14.07 -6.36
CA HIS A 201 37.93 13.61 -5.61
C HIS A 201 39.07 14.63 -5.67
N GLN A 202 39.63 14.95 -4.51
CA GLN A 202 40.82 15.78 -4.37
C GLN A 202 41.79 15.12 -3.39
N ASP A 203 43.01 14.83 -3.85
CA ASP A 203 44.10 14.30 -3.02
C ASP A 203 44.99 15.40 -2.44
N LEU A 204 45.87 15.04 -1.50
CA LEU A 204 46.84 15.91 -0.81
C LEU A 204 47.77 16.70 -1.77
N PHE A 205 47.84 16.32 -3.04
CA PHE A 205 48.65 16.97 -4.07
C PHE A 205 47.88 18.01 -4.89
N ASN A 206 46.64 18.36 -4.51
CA ASN A 206 45.77 19.32 -5.20
C ASN A 206 45.44 18.98 -6.67
N GLU A 207 45.48 17.69 -7.04
CA GLU A 207 44.93 17.25 -8.30
C GLU A 207 43.41 17.08 -8.16
N ASN A 208 42.65 18.03 -8.72
CA ASN A 208 41.20 17.95 -8.80
C ASN A 208 40.81 17.01 -9.96
N ASN A 209 40.38 15.80 -9.63
CA ASN A 209 39.91 14.82 -10.61
C ASN A 209 38.42 14.58 -10.39
N ASN A 210 37.60 15.22 -11.23
CA ASN A 210 36.15 14.96 -11.26
C ASN A 210 35.86 13.88 -12.28
N GLU A 211 35.37 12.71 -11.84
CA GLU A 211 35.00 11.61 -12.72
C GLU A 211 33.50 11.57 -13.00
N LEU A 212 33.14 11.50 -14.28
CA LEU A 212 31.75 11.36 -14.71
C LEU A 212 31.43 9.89 -14.96
N PHE A 213 30.37 9.39 -14.34
CA PHE A 213 29.90 8.02 -14.50
C PHE A 213 28.49 7.97 -15.08
N ASP A 214 28.32 7.21 -16.15
CA ASP A 214 27.01 6.75 -16.60
C ASP A 214 26.58 5.56 -15.76
N VAL A 215 25.50 5.73 -15.01
CA VAL A 215 24.89 4.67 -14.21
C VAL A 215 23.59 4.26 -14.86
N SER A 216 23.41 2.96 -15.02
CA SER A 216 22.18 2.40 -15.56
C SER A 216 21.79 1.12 -14.86
N GLN A 217 20.50 0.96 -14.58
CA GLN A 217 19.94 -0.22 -13.94
C GLN A 217 18.74 -0.72 -14.74
N THR A 218 18.67 -2.02 -14.98
CA THR A 218 17.51 -2.69 -15.56
C THR A 218 16.83 -3.54 -14.50
N PHE A 219 15.53 -3.40 -14.39
CA PHE A 219 14.67 -4.09 -13.43
C PHE A 219 13.82 -5.10 -14.19
N ILE A 220 13.86 -6.36 -13.77
CA ILE A 220 12.97 -7.42 -14.23
C ILE A 220 12.13 -7.85 -13.05
N TYR A 221 10.87 -7.43 -13.05
CA TYR A 221 9.93 -7.64 -11.95
C TYR A 221 8.88 -8.67 -12.32
N GLY A 222 8.60 -9.59 -11.42
CA GLY A 222 7.54 -10.57 -11.57
C GLY A 222 6.89 -10.86 -10.23
N GLY A 223 5.60 -11.14 -10.23
CA GLY A 223 4.94 -11.59 -9.01
C GLY A 223 3.54 -12.12 -9.20
N ALA A 224 3.04 -12.73 -8.13
CA ALA A 224 1.74 -13.34 -8.07
C ALA A 224 1.00 -12.88 -6.82
N LEU A 225 -0.28 -12.52 -6.98
CA LEU A 225 -1.24 -12.33 -5.89
C LEU A 225 -2.31 -13.41 -6.01
N ILE A 226 -2.45 -14.22 -4.95
CA ILE A 226 -3.35 -15.35 -4.88
C ILE A 226 -4.37 -15.12 -3.76
N HIS A 227 -5.65 -15.14 -4.12
CA HIS A 227 -6.74 -15.09 -3.16
C HIS A 227 -7.07 -16.50 -2.63
N LEU A 228 -6.47 -16.87 -1.49
CA LEU A 228 -6.58 -18.19 -0.87
C LEU A 228 -8.01 -18.48 -0.40
N THR A 229 -8.60 -17.57 0.37
CA THR A 229 -9.94 -17.74 0.93
C THR A 229 -10.74 -16.43 0.83
N LYS A 230 -11.93 -16.38 1.44
CA LYS A 230 -12.73 -15.13 1.49
C LYS A 230 -11.93 -13.98 2.10
N ASN A 231 -11.05 -14.22 3.07
CA ASN A 231 -10.39 -13.14 3.80
C ASN A 231 -8.87 -13.17 3.71
N PHE A 232 -8.27 -14.28 3.27
CA PHE A 232 -6.82 -14.42 3.15
C PHE A 232 -6.34 -14.24 1.70
N ASN A 233 -5.31 -13.40 1.54
CA ASN A 233 -4.54 -13.30 0.30
C ASN A 233 -3.07 -13.58 0.60
N LEU A 234 -2.39 -14.21 -0.35
CA LEU A 234 -0.95 -14.43 -0.33
C LEU A 234 -0.37 -13.76 -1.56
N ALA A 235 0.77 -13.08 -1.41
CA ALA A 235 1.49 -12.59 -2.56
C ALA A 235 2.99 -12.81 -2.43
N SER A 236 3.63 -12.98 -3.59
CA SER A 236 5.06 -13.18 -3.74
C SER A 236 5.53 -12.40 -4.97
N TYR A 237 6.59 -11.63 -4.80
CA TYR A 237 7.18 -10.81 -5.85
C TYR A 237 8.69 -10.96 -5.83
N THR A 238 9.29 -10.92 -7.01
CA THR A 238 10.72 -10.99 -7.23
C THR A 238 11.13 -9.89 -8.20
N ASN A 239 12.23 -9.22 -7.90
CA ASN A 239 12.84 -8.22 -8.76
C ASN A 239 14.32 -8.56 -8.95
N PHE A 240 14.78 -8.56 -10.19
CA PHE A 240 16.20 -8.67 -10.51
C PHE A 240 16.69 -7.33 -11.07
N ILE A 241 17.65 -6.72 -10.37
CA ILE A 241 18.23 -5.44 -10.74
C ILE A 241 19.62 -5.67 -11.31
N PHE A 242 19.79 -5.44 -12.60
CA PHE A 242 21.06 -5.50 -13.31
C PHE A 242 21.64 -4.10 -13.45
N GLY A 243 22.70 -3.81 -12.72
CA GLY A 243 23.35 -2.50 -12.73
C GLY A 243 24.64 -2.47 -13.54
N LYS A 244 24.93 -1.31 -14.14
CA LYS A 244 26.18 -1.00 -14.81
C LYS A 244 26.59 0.45 -14.48
N LYS A 245 27.84 0.65 -14.03
CA LYS A 245 28.49 1.97 -13.86
C LYS A 245 29.69 2.06 -14.82
N THR A 246 29.74 3.10 -15.65
CA THR A 246 30.78 3.30 -16.68
C THR A 246 31.40 4.69 -16.58
N ASN A 247 32.72 4.78 -16.44
CA ASN A 247 33.45 6.06 -16.40
C ASN A 247 33.58 6.69 -17.81
N GLN A 248 33.16 7.96 -17.94
CA GLN A 248 33.18 8.77 -19.18
C GLN A 248 34.51 9.50 -19.43
N ASN A 249 35.30 9.81 -18.41
CA ASN A 249 36.55 10.58 -18.56
C ASN A 249 37.59 9.87 -19.44
N ASN A 250 37.45 8.55 -19.59
CA ASN A 250 38.23 7.70 -20.48
C ASN A 250 37.98 7.94 -21.99
N LEU A 251 37.15 8.91 -22.38
CA LEU A 251 36.84 9.23 -23.78
C LEU A 251 37.56 10.47 -24.34
N LYS A 252 38.36 11.21 -23.55
CA LYS A 252 38.85 12.56 -23.95
C LYS A 252 40.37 12.79 -24.05
N THR A 253 41.25 11.82 -23.78
CA THR A 253 42.71 12.04 -23.91
C THR A 253 43.25 11.51 -25.26
N ARG A 254 43.14 12.32 -26.32
CA ARG A 254 43.61 11.95 -27.68
C ARG A 254 45.06 12.38 -28.02
N ASN A 255 45.84 12.89 -27.07
CA ASN A 255 47.17 13.47 -27.35
C ASN A 255 48.29 12.99 -26.40
N THR A 256 48.43 11.68 -26.18
CA THR A 256 49.69 11.12 -25.64
C THR A 256 50.30 10.11 -26.63
N PRO A 257 51.62 10.11 -26.88
CA PRO A 257 52.25 9.28 -27.92
C PRO A 257 52.36 7.78 -27.57
N GLN A 258 51.80 7.33 -26.46
CA GLN A 258 51.88 5.96 -25.98
C GLN A 258 50.47 5.51 -25.56
N PRO A 259 49.79 4.63 -26.34
CA PRO A 259 48.52 4.07 -25.93
C PRO A 259 48.78 3.04 -24.83
N GLN A 260 48.76 3.47 -23.57
CA GLN A 260 48.45 2.56 -22.47
C GLN A 260 47.04 2.03 -22.74
N PRO A 261 46.79 0.71 -22.71
CA PRO A 261 45.44 0.18 -22.81
C PRO A 261 44.68 0.55 -21.53
N TYR A 262 44.09 1.75 -21.51
CA TYR A 262 43.27 2.22 -20.40
C TYR A 262 42.05 1.30 -20.31
N GLN A 263 42.02 0.48 -19.26
CA GLN A 263 40.90 -0.41 -19.01
C GLN A 263 39.70 0.43 -18.60
N GLN A 264 38.66 0.44 -19.43
CA GLN A 264 37.36 1.02 -19.07
C GLN A 264 36.86 0.32 -17.80
N GLN A 265 36.91 1.01 -16.65
CA GLN A 265 36.31 0.52 -15.42
C GLN A 265 34.79 0.46 -15.61
N ASN A 266 34.31 -0.77 -15.83
CA ASN A 266 32.90 -1.10 -15.94
C ASN A 266 32.54 -1.97 -14.76
N GLU A 267 31.84 -1.41 -13.80
CA GLU A 267 31.27 -2.20 -12.70
C GLU A 267 29.93 -2.75 -13.12
N ARG A 268 29.70 -4.04 -12.86
CA ARG A 268 28.41 -4.71 -13.10
C ARG A 268 27.98 -5.43 -11.83
N TYR A 269 26.71 -5.35 -11.50
CA TYR A 269 26.14 -6.02 -10.34
C TYR A 269 24.74 -6.56 -10.63
N LEU A 270 24.35 -7.55 -9.84
CA LEU A 270 23.02 -8.14 -9.82
C LEU A 270 22.50 -8.11 -8.39
N ILE A 271 21.32 -7.51 -8.19
CA ILE A 271 20.66 -7.47 -6.88
C ILE A 271 19.31 -8.18 -7.01
N PRO A 272 19.16 -9.38 -6.43
CA PRO A 272 17.87 -10.06 -6.34
C PRO A 272 17.11 -9.58 -5.10
N ILE A 273 15.86 -9.17 -5.29
CA ILE A 273 14.94 -8.77 -4.22
C ILE A 273 13.73 -9.70 -4.26
N ASN A 274 13.32 -10.20 -3.10
CA ASN A 274 12.09 -10.98 -2.94
C ASN A 274 11.21 -10.33 -1.88
N TYR A 275 9.92 -10.25 -2.15
CA TYR A 275 8.93 -9.73 -1.21
C TYR A 275 7.77 -10.69 -1.11
N ASN A 276 7.41 -11.10 0.09
CA ASN A 276 6.30 -12.00 0.34
C ASN A 276 5.42 -11.41 1.43
N TYR A 277 4.09 -11.51 1.27
CA TYR A 277 3.17 -11.11 2.32
C TYR A 277 1.93 -11.98 2.41
N LEU A 278 1.42 -12.11 3.63
CA LEU A 278 0.10 -12.65 3.94
C LEU A 278 -0.81 -11.51 4.37
N GLN A 279 -1.97 -11.41 3.76
CA GLN A 279 -2.99 -10.41 4.05
C GLN A 279 -4.24 -11.05 4.63
N TYR A 280 -4.77 -10.45 5.70
CA TYR A 280 -6.06 -10.80 6.26
C TYR A 280 -7.02 -9.59 6.25
N ASN A 281 -8.19 -9.79 5.65
CA ASN A 281 -9.25 -8.79 5.56
C ASN A 281 -10.34 -9.07 6.59
N PHE A 282 -10.57 -8.14 7.53
CA PHE A 282 -11.57 -8.30 8.59
C PHE A 282 -12.33 -7.00 8.83
N ASN A 283 -13.67 -7.08 8.82
CA ASN A 283 -14.54 -5.91 8.93
C ASN A 283 -14.09 -4.78 7.99
N ASN A 284 -13.80 -3.61 8.54
CA ASN A 284 -13.30 -2.43 7.84
C ASN A 284 -11.78 -2.26 7.98
N PHE A 285 -11.05 -3.35 8.22
CA PHE A 285 -9.61 -3.39 8.31
C PHE A 285 -9.00 -4.39 7.34
N LYS A 286 -7.76 -4.12 6.96
CA LYS A 286 -6.85 -5.05 6.30
C LYS A 286 -5.55 -5.04 7.07
N ALA A 287 -5.03 -6.22 7.41
CA ALA A 287 -3.70 -6.36 7.98
C ALA A 287 -2.84 -7.18 7.02
N GLU A 288 -1.62 -6.72 6.79
CA GLU A 288 -0.62 -7.36 5.92
C GLU A 288 0.65 -7.59 6.73
N LEU A 289 1.06 -8.84 6.83
CA LEU A 289 2.34 -9.24 7.41
C LEU A 289 3.26 -9.64 6.26
N GLY A 290 4.33 -8.88 6.06
CA GLY A 290 5.26 -9.05 4.95
C GLY A 290 6.70 -9.25 5.39
N VAL A 291 7.51 -9.77 4.47
CA VAL A 291 8.96 -9.80 4.60
C VAL A 291 9.59 -9.55 3.24
N CYS A 292 10.53 -8.61 3.19
CA CYS A 292 11.43 -8.43 2.06
C CYS A 292 12.77 -9.09 2.36
N GLY A 293 13.41 -9.69 1.37
CA GLY A 293 14.76 -10.24 1.45
C GLY A 293 15.58 -9.89 0.23
N THR A 294 16.85 -9.52 0.42
CA THR A 294 17.78 -9.18 -0.67
C THR A 294 19.19 -9.61 -0.32
N ARG A 295 20.06 -9.74 -1.32
CA ARG A 295 21.50 -9.92 -1.14
C ARG A 295 22.25 -8.78 -1.80
N ILE A 296 23.03 -8.05 -0.99
CA ILE A 296 23.89 -6.95 -1.47
C ILE A 296 25.30 -7.23 -0.99
N ASP A 297 26.23 -7.31 -1.95
CA ASP A 297 27.67 -7.51 -1.71
C ASP A 297 27.94 -8.62 -0.68
N SER A 298 27.43 -9.80 -0.97
CA SER A 298 27.53 -11.03 -0.17
C SER A 298 26.76 -11.06 1.16
N ASN A 299 26.11 -9.97 1.58
CA ASN A 299 25.33 -9.93 2.81
C ASN A 299 23.82 -10.08 2.55
N LEU A 300 23.20 -10.99 3.30
CA LEU A 300 21.75 -11.16 3.30
C LEU A 300 21.11 -10.11 4.20
N MET A 301 20.11 -9.40 3.67
CA MET A 301 19.30 -8.44 4.40
C MET A 301 17.83 -8.85 4.34
N TYR A 302 17.09 -8.58 5.41
CA TYR A 302 15.66 -8.85 5.49
C TYR A 302 14.91 -7.77 6.24
N TYR A 303 13.67 -7.53 5.80
CA TYR A 303 12.84 -6.41 6.21
C TYR A 303 11.41 -6.89 6.51
N PRO A 304 11.13 -7.46 7.70
CA PRO A 304 9.77 -7.78 8.10
C PRO A 304 8.97 -6.50 8.30
N ASN A 305 7.71 -6.53 7.88
CA ASN A 305 6.81 -5.38 7.98
C ASN A 305 5.39 -5.80 8.34
N LEU A 306 4.67 -4.87 8.94
CA LEU A 306 3.25 -4.95 9.25
C LEU A 306 2.57 -3.70 8.71
N ASN A 307 1.60 -3.85 7.82
CA ASN A 307 0.76 -2.76 7.32
C ASN A 307 -0.70 -2.96 7.73
N ILE A 308 -1.34 -1.91 8.21
CA ILE A 308 -2.76 -1.88 8.56
C ILE A 308 -3.45 -0.81 7.73
N THR A 309 -4.53 -1.19 7.06
CA THR A 309 -5.40 -0.26 6.34
C THR A 309 -6.79 -0.24 6.95
N TYR A 310 -7.31 0.94 7.22
CA TYR A 310 -8.61 1.18 7.85
C TYR A 310 -9.57 1.93 6.91
N TYR A 311 -10.80 1.42 6.80
CA TYR A 311 -11.89 1.94 5.97
C TYR A 311 -13.01 2.55 6.83
N PRO A 312 -12.88 3.80 7.32
CA PRO A 312 -13.84 4.42 8.25
C PRO A 312 -15.27 4.42 7.72
N LEU A 313 -15.43 4.62 6.41
CA LEU A 313 -16.74 4.72 5.76
C LEU A 313 -17.38 3.36 5.44
N ASN A 314 -16.73 2.24 5.78
CA ASN A 314 -17.17 0.88 5.43
C ASN A 314 -17.35 0.68 3.91
N ASN A 315 -16.54 1.39 3.13
CA ASN A 315 -16.41 1.33 1.68
C ASN A 315 -14.97 1.75 1.31
N ASN A 316 -14.62 1.71 0.03
CA ASN A 316 -13.27 2.02 -0.46
C ASN A 316 -13.04 3.51 -0.81
N ARG A 317 -13.92 4.43 -0.37
CA ARG A 317 -13.79 5.86 -0.73
C ARG A 317 -12.81 6.64 0.13
N LEU A 318 -12.54 6.17 1.34
CA LEU A 318 -11.58 6.77 2.25
C LEU A 318 -10.85 5.64 2.96
N GLU A 319 -9.53 5.66 2.87
CA GLU A 319 -8.67 4.71 3.56
C GLU A 319 -7.53 5.42 4.26
N PHE A 320 -7.20 4.92 5.45
CA PHE A 320 -6.01 5.29 6.21
C PHE A 320 -5.09 4.10 6.26
N ASN A 321 -3.82 4.29 5.94
CA ASN A 321 -2.79 3.27 6.00
C ASN A 321 -1.77 3.65 7.08
N ALA A 322 -1.35 2.67 7.87
CA ALA A 322 -0.24 2.80 8.80
C ALA A 322 0.62 1.54 8.69
N GLY A 323 1.94 1.72 8.63
CA GLY A 323 2.87 0.62 8.47
C GLY A 323 4.10 0.79 9.33
N ILE A 324 4.64 -0.34 9.79
CA ILE A 324 5.94 -0.44 10.43
C ILE A 324 6.79 -1.48 9.71
N GLU A 325 8.04 -1.16 9.43
CA GLU A 325 9.02 -2.08 8.86
C GLU A 325 10.28 -2.05 9.69
N TYR A 326 10.89 -3.21 9.94
CA TYR A 326 12.13 -3.31 10.68
C TYR A 326 13.25 -3.67 9.70
N LEU A 327 14.23 -2.77 9.50
CA LEU A 327 15.38 -3.08 8.67
C LEU A 327 16.44 -3.82 9.48
N ASN A 328 16.76 -5.07 9.08
CA ASN A 328 17.98 -5.72 9.51
C ASN A 328 19.05 -5.62 8.41
N ASN A 329 20.11 -4.85 8.69
CA ASN A 329 21.26 -4.70 7.81
C ASN A 329 22.57 -4.98 8.57
N PRO A 330 23.22 -6.13 8.34
CA PRO A 330 24.43 -6.53 9.08
C PRO A 330 25.68 -5.72 8.73
N ARG A 331 25.64 -4.81 7.73
CA ARG A 331 26.78 -3.94 7.37
C ARG A 331 26.91 -2.69 8.21
N LEU A 332 25.86 -2.33 8.95
CA LEU A 332 25.87 -1.13 9.76
C LEU A 332 26.16 -1.55 11.20
N SER A 333 27.37 -1.24 11.68
CA SER A 333 27.81 -1.48 13.06
C SER A 333 26.76 -1.00 14.08
N GLU A 334 26.19 -1.94 14.84
CA GLU A 334 25.37 -1.89 16.07
C GLU A 334 24.24 -0.84 16.25
N ASN A 335 24.12 0.23 15.45
CA ASN A 335 23.25 1.39 15.75
C ASN A 335 22.23 1.79 14.66
N PHE A 336 22.04 1.00 13.60
CA PHE A 336 21.16 1.37 12.47
C PHE A 336 19.98 0.40 12.21
N THR A 337 19.63 -0.45 13.18
CA THR A 337 18.35 -1.15 13.17
C THR A 337 17.23 -0.21 13.62
N LYS A 338 16.66 0.55 12.69
CA LYS A 338 15.58 1.50 12.98
C LYS A 338 14.28 1.07 12.34
N PRO A 339 13.15 1.18 13.06
CA PRO A 339 11.85 0.98 12.45
C PRO A 339 11.56 2.12 11.47
N VAL A 340 11.05 1.76 10.29
CA VAL A 340 10.42 2.70 9.36
C VAL A 340 8.96 2.81 9.73
N TYR A 341 8.48 4.03 9.84
CA TYR A 341 7.05 4.30 10.02
C TYR A 341 6.48 4.89 8.74
N SER A 342 5.30 4.43 8.35
CA SER A 342 4.59 4.95 7.19
C SER A 342 3.15 5.28 7.55
N PHE A 343 2.67 6.41 7.03
CA PHE A 343 1.29 6.87 7.21
C PHE A 343 0.75 7.33 5.87
N GLY A 344 -0.40 6.80 5.47
CA GLY A 344 -1.04 7.11 4.20
C GLY A 344 -2.50 7.45 4.36
N ILE A 345 -3.00 8.29 3.47
CA ILE A 345 -4.43 8.56 3.30
C ILE A 345 -4.76 8.53 1.81
N SER A 346 -5.85 7.86 1.46
CA SER A 346 -6.38 7.85 0.09
C SER A 346 -7.86 8.15 0.10
N VAL A 347 -8.29 9.01 -0.84
CA VAL A 347 -9.68 9.44 -0.98
C VAL A 347 -10.12 9.39 -2.45
N ILE A 348 -11.31 8.84 -2.69
CA ILE A 348 -11.93 8.81 -4.01
C ILE A 348 -12.99 9.93 -4.10
N LEU A 349 -12.70 10.93 -4.91
CA LEU A 349 -13.54 12.07 -5.24
C LEU A 349 -14.25 11.87 -6.58
N PHE A 350 -15.50 12.31 -6.67
CA PHE A 350 -16.30 12.31 -7.91
C PHE A 350 -16.33 10.96 -8.67
N LYS A 351 -16.16 9.83 -7.94
CA LYS A 351 -16.10 8.45 -8.45
C LYS A 351 -14.94 8.13 -9.41
N LYS A 352 -14.09 9.10 -9.76
CA LYS A 352 -13.05 8.94 -10.80
C LYS A 352 -11.67 9.42 -10.37
N LEU A 353 -11.59 10.40 -9.47
CA LEU A 353 -10.34 10.98 -9.02
C LEU A 353 -9.96 10.36 -7.67
N THR A 354 -8.87 9.61 -7.64
CA THR A 354 -8.26 9.16 -6.39
C THR A 354 -7.12 10.10 -6.06
N LEU A 355 -7.09 10.62 -4.83
CA LEU A 355 -5.95 11.35 -4.28
C LEU A 355 -5.34 10.50 -3.18
N PHE A 356 -4.03 10.33 -3.23
CA PHE A 356 -3.26 9.60 -2.22
C PHE A 356 -2.14 10.49 -1.71
N ALA A 357 -1.92 10.48 -0.40
CA ALA A 357 -0.76 11.09 0.22
C ALA A 357 -0.12 10.09 1.18
N ASN A 358 1.21 10.07 1.22
CA ASN A 358 1.98 9.20 2.09
C ASN A 358 3.19 9.93 2.66
N TYR A 359 3.45 9.67 3.94
CA TYR A 359 4.65 10.13 4.64
C TYR A 359 5.36 8.95 5.26
N LYS A 360 6.69 8.92 5.15
CA LYS A 360 7.54 7.89 5.75
C LYS A 360 8.71 8.49 6.52
N LEU A 361 8.96 7.95 7.71
CA LEU A 361 10.16 8.16 8.51
C LEU A 361 11.05 6.94 8.35
N ILE A 362 12.20 7.07 7.68
CA ILE A 362 13.00 5.93 7.22
C ILE A 362 14.34 5.85 7.98
N ASN A 363 15.11 6.94 7.94
CA ASN A 363 16.44 7.07 8.53
C ASN A 363 17.38 5.88 8.24
N SER A 364 17.48 5.48 6.97
CA SER A 364 18.20 4.27 6.55
C SER A 364 18.77 4.37 5.12
N LYS A 365 19.83 3.61 4.84
CA LYS A 365 20.39 3.36 3.49
C LYS A 365 19.87 2.02 2.96
N ASN A 366 19.96 1.78 1.64
CA ASN A 366 19.57 0.52 1.00
C ASN A 366 18.13 0.11 1.33
N TYR A 367 17.21 1.06 1.15
CA TYR A 367 15.80 0.87 1.48
C TYR A 367 15.02 0.34 0.27
N ILE A 368 14.12 -0.60 0.51
CA ILE A 368 13.29 -1.25 -0.51
C ILE A 368 11.83 -0.88 -0.27
N GLU A 369 11.09 -0.58 -1.35
CA GLU A 369 9.68 -0.23 -1.27
C GLU A 369 8.85 -0.94 -2.35
N GLN A 370 7.52 -0.75 -2.27
CA GLN A 370 6.56 -1.18 -3.29
C GLN A 370 6.67 -2.68 -3.58
N ASN A 371 6.60 -3.51 -2.55
CA ASN A 371 6.69 -4.97 -2.68
C ASN A 371 7.95 -5.44 -3.42
N GLY A 372 9.09 -4.79 -3.18
CA GLY A 372 10.37 -5.13 -3.82
C GLY A 372 10.61 -4.48 -5.18
N PHE A 373 9.67 -3.64 -5.65
CA PHE A 373 9.76 -3.01 -6.97
C PHE A 373 10.78 -1.87 -7.02
N VAL A 374 10.81 -1.01 -5.99
CA VAL A 374 11.71 0.13 -5.93
C VAL A 374 12.83 -0.16 -4.94
N PHE A 375 14.07 0.07 -5.37
CA PHE A 375 15.25 -0.07 -4.53
C PHE A 375 16.05 1.21 -4.53
N PHE A 376 16.28 1.78 -3.34
CA PHE A 376 17.09 2.96 -3.13
C PHE A 376 18.47 2.55 -2.63
N ASN A 377 19.46 2.58 -3.53
CA ASN A 377 20.80 2.03 -3.29
C ASN A 377 21.90 3.09 -3.23
N GLY A 378 21.57 4.24 -2.62
CA GLY A 378 22.47 5.38 -2.51
C GLY A 378 22.50 5.95 -1.10
N ASP A 379 22.35 7.27 -1.03
CA ASP A 379 22.42 8.03 0.21
C ASP A 379 21.35 7.67 1.25
N LEU A 380 21.59 8.09 2.49
CA LEU A 380 20.69 7.81 3.60
C LEU A 380 19.38 8.57 3.39
N ILE A 381 18.26 7.86 3.42
CA ILE A 381 16.94 8.46 3.35
C ILE A 381 16.47 8.80 4.75
N ASN A 382 16.27 10.09 5.04
CA ASN A 382 15.74 10.54 6.32
C ASN A 382 14.22 10.31 6.38
N ASN A 383 13.52 10.93 5.45
CA ASN A 383 12.08 10.86 5.33
C ASN A 383 11.65 11.10 3.89
N LYS A 384 10.41 10.73 3.60
CA LYS A 384 9.84 10.78 2.26
C LYS A 384 8.38 11.21 2.33
N PHE A 385 8.02 12.12 1.44
CA PHE A 385 6.65 12.56 1.21
C PHE A 385 6.25 12.25 -0.23
N LEU A 386 5.03 11.79 -0.42
CA LEU A 386 4.48 11.43 -1.73
C LEU A 386 3.04 11.90 -1.81
N ILE A 387 2.69 12.55 -2.93
CA ILE A 387 1.31 12.79 -3.34
C ILE A 387 1.11 12.16 -4.70
N GLU A 388 -0.02 11.49 -4.89
CA GLU A 388 -0.43 10.93 -6.15
C GLU A 388 -1.88 11.28 -6.45
N SER A 389 -2.16 11.57 -7.71
CA SER A 389 -3.50 11.71 -8.26
C SER A 389 -3.70 10.68 -9.36
N THR A 390 -4.83 9.97 -9.32
CA THR A 390 -5.20 8.98 -10.34
C THR A 390 -6.60 9.30 -10.87
N LEU A 391 -6.73 9.46 -12.18
CA LEU A 391 -7.99 9.59 -12.89
C LEU A 391 -8.35 8.25 -13.54
N SER A 392 -9.48 7.67 -13.14
CA SER A 392 -9.96 6.38 -13.66
C SER A 392 -11.09 6.55 -14.66
N PHE A 393 -10.90 5.98 -15.85
CA PHE A 393 -11.92 5.83 -16.90
C PHE A 393 -12.23 4.34 -17.11
N LYS A 394 -13.23 4.04 -17.94
CA LYS A 394 -13.69 2.66 -18.17
C LYS A 394 -12.57 1.76 -18.67
N HIS A 395 -11.79 2.25 -19.64
CA HIS A 395 -10.73 1.47 -20.29
C HIS A 395 -9.33 1.95 -19.98
N PHE A 396 -9.13 3.14 -19.42
CA PHE A 396 -7.79 3.60 -19.08
C PHE A 396 -7.78 4.41 -17.79
N GLY A 397 -6.61 4.54 -17.18
CA GLY A 397 -6.35 5.42 -16.06
C GLY A 397 -5.11 6.24 -16.34
N LEU A 398 -5.11 7.48 -15.86
CA LEU A 398 -3.95 8.37 -15.87
C LEU A 398 -3.56 8.62 -14.44
N PHE A 399 -2.27 8.70 -14.15
CA PHE A 399 -1.82 9.13 -12.84
C PHE A 399 -0.61 10.04 -12.92
N ALA A 400 -0.49 10.89 -11.91
CA ALA A 400 0.63 11.79 -11.70
C ALA A 400 1.00 11.75 -10.23
N ARG A 401 2.29 11.58 -9.96
CA ARG A 401 2.88 11.45 -8.65
C ARG A 401 4.00 12.48 -8.50
N TYR A 402 3.97 13.19 -7.39
CA TYR A 402 5.09 13.99 -6.90
C TYR A 402 5.65 13.34 -5.64
N GLN A 403 6.98 13.26 -5.58
CA GLN A 403 7.69 12.72 -4.44
C GLN A 403 8.81 13.67 -4.03
N TYR A 404 8.94 13.86 -2.73
CA TYR A 404 9.98 14.67 -2.10
C TYR A 404 10.70 13.80 -1.07
N ILE A 405 12.01 13.64 -1.23
CA ILE A 405 12.85 12.83 -0.34
C ILE A 405 13.90 13.74 0.29
N ASN A 406 13.99 13.71 1.62
CA ASN A 406 15.11 14.29 2.34
C ASN A 406 16.21 13.24 2.49
N LEU A 407 17.40 13.54 1.97
CA LEU A 407 18.55 12.64 1.91
C LEU A 407 19.73 13.23 2.69
N THR A 408 20.58 12.35 3.21
CA THR A 408 21.87 12.70 3.80
C THR A 408 22.97 11.98 3.03
N ASN A 409 23.78 12.77 2.32
CA ASN A 409 25.01 12.32 1.70
C ASN A 409 26.10 12.19 2.76
N THR A 410 26.87 11.12 2.70
CA THR A 410 28.04 10.90 3.56
C THR A 410 29.29 11.01 2.70
N TYR A 411 30.22 11.88 3.06
CA TYR A 411 31.44 12.12 2.30
C TYR A 411 32.65 12.18 3.24
N PHE A 412 33.84 11.94 2.70
CA PHE A 412 35.09 12.09 3.45
C PHE A 412 35.63 13.51 3.27
N TYR A 413 36.06 14.11 4.36
CA TYR A 413 36.65 15.44 4.39
C TYR A 413 37.76 15.48 5.44
N ASN A 414 39.00 15.76 5.03
CA ASN A 414 40.17 15.82 5.92
C ASN A 414 40.27 14.64 6.90
N PHE A 415 40.13 13.42 6.36
CA PHE A 415 40.18 12.15 7.11
C PHE A 415 39.02 11.95 8.12
N ILE A 416 38.00 12.79 8.08
CA ILE A 416 36.80 12.72 8.92
C ILE A 416 35.57 12.47 8.03
N THR A 417 34.73 11.52 8.42
CA THR A 417 33.43 11.32 7.78
C THR A 417 32.48 12.46 8.15
N THR A 418 32.02 13.20 7.14
CA THR A 418 31.08 14.33 7.29
C THR A 418 29.78 14.04 6.53
N THR A 419 28.72 14.80 6.80
CA THR A 419 27.41 14.64 6.18
C THR A 419 26.86 15.94 5.62
N ASN A 420 26.10 15.86 4.52
CA ASN A 420 25.37 16.99 3.95
C ASN A 420 23.94 16.58 3.61
N ASN A 421 22.98 17.46 3.90
CA ASN A 421 21.57 17.21 3.63
C ASN A 421 21.16 17.84 2.29
N TYR A 422 20.44 17.08 1.48
CA TYR A 422 19.91 17.54 0.21
C TYR A 422 18.54 16.91 -0.06
N ASN A 423 17.84 17.43 -1.06
CA ASN A 423 16.49 16.97 -1.37
C ASN A 423 16.40 16.45 -2.79
N ASN A 424 15.84 15.25 -2.95
CA ASN A 424 15.47 14.70 -4.25
C ASN A 424 13.99 14.96 -4.50
N GLN A 425 13.69 15.67 -5.59
CA GLN A 425 12.33 15.94 -6.04
C GLN A 425 12.07 15.16 -7.31
N THR A 426 10.99 14.40 -7.31
CA THR A 426 10.66 13.45 -8.36
C THR A 426 9.24 13.70 -8.87
N ILE A 427 9.08 13.74 -10.18
CA ILE A 427 7.78 13.72 -10.84
C ILE A 427 7.70 12.44 -11.66
N LEU A 428 6.62 11.69 -11.47
CA LEU A 428 6.32 10.47 -12.20
C LEU A 428 4.89 10.59 -12.76
N GLY A 429 4.71 10.18 -14.02
CA GLY A 429 3.40 10.09 -14.63
C GLY A 429 3.28 8.82 -15.45
N GLY A 430 2.07 8.31 -15.60
CA GLY A 430 1.84 7.08 -16.33
C GLY A 430 0.40 6.85 -16.75
N ILE A 431 0.23 5.83 -17.58
CA ILE A 431 -1.03 5.40 -18.15
C ILE A 431 -1.22 3.93 -17.86
N LYS A 432 -2.43 3.56 -17.44
CA LYS A 432 -2.84 2.16 -17.28
C LYS A 432 -4.02 1.87 -18.20
N TRP A 433 -3.86 0.98 -19.16
CA TRP A 433 -4.93 0.54 -20.06
C TRP A 433 -5.52 -0.80 -19.59
N ASN A 434 -6.82 -0.85 -19.35
CA ASN A 434 -7.57 -2.02 -18.87
C ASN A 434 -8.40 -2.66 -20.01
N PHE A 435 -8.31 -3.97 -20.19
CA PHE A 435 -8.95 -4.72 -21.29
C PHE A 435 -9.43 -6.13 -20.92
#